data_AF-A0A2Z2CFB9-F1
#
_entry.id   AF-A0A2Z2CFB9-F1
#
_cell.length_a   1.000
_cell.length_b   1.000
_cell.length_c   1.000
_cell.angle_alpha   90.00
_cell.angle_beta   90.00
_cell.angle_gamma   90.00
#
_symmetry.space_group_name_H-M   'P 1'
#
loop_
_entity.id
_entity.type
_entity.pdbx_description
1 polymer ?
#
loop_
_entity_poly.entity_id
_entity_poly.type
_entity_poly.pdbx_seq_one_letter_code
_entity_poly.pdbx_strand_id
1 'polypeptide(L)' 'MQIYAHERGNSYGCTYFISFYEEELVIALVWQDNFFTYNKEEVESKLNKMEGISTTIKLAIYQFIEKTNYLLYLSYKELH' A
#
# COMPACT_ATOMS: atom_id res chain seq x y z
N MET A 1 -4.06 12.91 -7.91
CA MET A 1 -3.86 11.67 -7.14
C MET A 1 -5.21 10.98 -7.05
N GLN A 2 -5.34 9.82 -7.66
CA GLN A 2 -6.53 8.97 -7.54
C GLN A 2 -6.09 7.71 -6.82
N ILE A 3 -6.82 7.35 -5.78
CA ILE A 3 -6.48 6.21 -4.95
C ILE A 3 -7.68 5.29 -5.01
N TYR A 4 -7.47 4.06 -5.49
CA TYR A 4 -8.51 3.05 -5.52
C TYR A 4 -7.92 1.70 -5.13
N ALA A 5 -8.54 1.08 -4.14
CA ALA A 5 -8.20 -0.28 -3.74
C ALA A 5 -9.09 -1.25 -4.52
N HIS A 6 -8.48 -2.25 -5.12
CA HIS A 6 -9.19 -3.42 -5.61
C HIS A 6 -8.63 -4.61 -4.86
N GLU A 7 -9.42 -5.14 -3.93
CA GLU A 7 -9.12 -6.39 -3.25
C GLU A 7 -9.05 -7.50 -4.30
N ARG A 8 -7.85 -7.74 -4.83
CA ARG A 8 -7.57 -8.98 -5.55
C ARG A 8 -7.20 -9.99 -4.49
N GLY A 9 -8.15 -10.87 -4.16
CA GLY A 9 -7.91 -12.07 -3.37
C GLY A 9 -6.93 -13.00 -4.09
N ASN A 10 -5.66 -12.63 -4.12
CA ASN A 10 -4.58 -13.50 -4.53
C ASN A 10 -4.04 -14.27 -3.31
N SER A 11 -3.17 -15.24 -3.55
CA SER A 11 -2.57 -16.13 -2.54
C SER A 11 -1.82 -15.44 -1.40
N TYR A 12 -1.67 -14.10 -1.42
CA TYR A 12 -0.93 -13.31 -0.43
C TYR A 12 -1.83 -12.51 0.53
N GLY A 13 -3.15 -12.48 0.31
CA GLY A 13 -4.12 -12.02 1.32
C GLY A 13 -4.77 -10.65 1.02
N CYS A 14 -4.06 -9.69 0.44
CA CYS A 14 -4.66 -8.45 -0.07
C CYS A 14 -3.70 -7.71 -1.02
N THR A 15 -4.22 -6.95 -1.98
CA THR A 15 -3.41 -6.06 -2.84
C THR A 15 -4.21 -4.79 -3.11
N TYR A 16 -3.57 -3.63 -3.11
CA TYR A 16 -4.21 -2.36 -3.50
C TYR A 16 -3.25 -1.47 -4.29
N PHE A 17 -3.82 -0.45 -4.94
CA PHE A 17 -3.13 0.39 -5.91
C PHE A 17 -3.21 1.87 -5.51
N ILE A 18 -2.12 2.60 -5.66
CA ILE A 18 -2.07 4.05 -5.46
C ILE A 18 -1.64 4.68 -6.78
N SER A 19 -2.56 5.39 -7.45
CA SER A 19 -2.28 6.02 -8.74
C SER A 19 -1.89 7.50 -8.58
N PHE A 20 -0.74 7.85 -9.15
CA PHE A 20 -0.15 9.18 -9.04
C PHE A 20 0.38 9.63 -10.42
N TYR A 21 -0.27 10.64 -11.01
CA TYR A 21 -0.05 11.02 -12.42
C TYR A 21 -0.19 9.81 -13.36
N GLU A 22 0.86 9.46 -14.10
CA GLU A 22 0.93 8.33 -15.03
C GLU A 22 1.54 7.06 -14.38
N GLU A 23 1.86 7.13 -13.09
CA GLU A 23 2.50 6.05 -12.33
C GLU A 23 1.50 5.35 -11.41
N GLU A 24 1.64 4.04 -11.26
CA GLU A 24 0.84 3.24 -10.34
C GLU A 24 1.72 2.46 -9.37
N LEU A 25 1.52 2.70 -8.09
CA LEU A 25 2.19 1.97 -7.02
C LEU A 25 1.31 0.79 -6.57
N VAL A 26 1.78 -0.41 -6.86
CA VAL A 26 1.16 -1.66 -6.40
C VAL A 26 1.66 -2.00 -5.00
N ILE A 27 0.74 -2.15 -4.05
CA ILE A 27 1.02 -2.58 -2.67
C ILE A 27 0.47 -3.98 -2.46
N ALA A 28 1.37 -4.96 -2.42
CA ALA A 28 1.04 -6.33 -2.03
C ALA A 28 1.16 -6.46 -0.51
N LEU A 29 0.07 -6.90 0.14
CA LEU A 29 0.07 -7.18 1.56
C LEU A 29 0.26 -8.66 1.81
N VAL A 30 0.92 -8.98 2.91
CA VAL A 30 1.08 -10.33 3.45
C VAL A 30 0.57 -10.31 4.89
N TRP A 31 -0.23 -11.30 5.26
CA TRP A 31 -0.63 -11.49 6.66
C TRP A 31 0.52 -12.16 7.42
N GLN A 32 1.08 -11.45 8.40
CA GLN A 32 2.17 -11.94 9.24
C GLN A 32 1.97 -11.45 10.68
N ASP A 33 2.16 -12.33 11.66
CA ASP A 33 2.09 -11.98 13.09
C ASP A 33 0.81 -11.23 13.51
N ASN A 34 -0.34 -11.66 12.97
CA ASN A 34 -1.67 -11.04 13.18
C ASN A 34 -1.79 -9.59 12.65
N PHE A 35 -0.99 -9.21 11.66
CA PHE A 35 -1.07 -7.91 11.04
C PHE A 35 -0.77 -7.98 9.53
N PHE A 36 -1.21 -6.98 8.77
CA PHE A 36 -0.86 -6.85 7.35
C PHE A 36 0.48 -6.11 7.20
N THR A 37 1.45 -6.77 6.58
CA THR A 37 2.77 -6.20 6.25
C THR A 37 2.93 -6.04 4.74
N TYR A 38 3.86 -5.19 4.31
CA TYR A 38 4.19 -4.97 2.90
C TYR A 38 5.71 -4.90 2.71
N ASN A 39 6.17 -5.13 1.48
CA ASN A 39 7.59 -4.98 1.16
C ASN A 39 7.96 -3.50 1.05
N LYS A 40 8.53 -2.94 2.13
CA LYS A 40 8.93 -1.54 2.19
C LYS A 40 10.06 -1.20 1.20
N GLU A 41 11.00 -2.12 0.97
CA GLU A 41 12.11 -1.90 0.03
C GLU A 41 11.61 -1.81 -1.42
N GLU A 42 10.61 -2.62 -1.77
CA GLU A 42 9.97 -2.55 -3.09
C GLU A 42 9.26 -1.22 -3.28
N VAL A 43 8.49 -0.77 -2.27
CA VAL A 43 7.81 0.52 -2.29
C VAL A 43 8.82 1.66 -2.42
N GLU A 44 9.89 1.64 -1.63
CA GLU A 44 10.95 2.64 -1.67
C GLU A 44 11.64 2.68 -3.04
N SER A 45 11.94 1.53 -3.62
CA SER A 45 12.53 1.43 -4.97
C SER A 45 11.64 2.06 -6.03
N LYS A 46 10.32 1.82 -5.99
CA LYS A 46 9.36 2.42 -6.92
C LYS A 46 9.26 3.93 -6.72
N LEU A 47 9.12 4.40 -5.48
CA LEU A 47 9.06 5.83 -5.16
C LEU A 47 10.35 6.58 -5.52
N ASN A 48 11.50 5.91 -5.50
CA ASN A 48 12.76 6.53 -5.91
C ASN A 48 12.93 6.61 -7.44
N LYS A 49 12.18 5.81 -8.20
CA LYS A 49 12.19 5.83 -9.68
C LYS A 49 11.21 6.83 -10.28
N MET A 50 10.15 7.19 -9.55
CA MET A 50 9.18 8.18 -10.02
C MET A 50 9.82 9.58 -10.07
N GLU A 51 9.89 10.16 -11.26
CA GLU A 51 10.45 11.50 -11.45
C GLU A 51 9.53 12.56 -10.84
N GLY A 52 10.13 13.61 -10.28
CA GLY A 52 9.39 14.79 -9.81
C GLY A 52 8.64 14.63 -8.48
N ILE A 53 8.69 13.49 -7.80
CA ILE A 53 8.13 13.39 -6.43
C ILE A 53 9.09 13.89 -5.35
N SER A 54 8.59 14.85 -4.58
CA SER A 54 9.28 15.40 -3.42
C SER A 54 9.28 14.43 -2.23
N THR A 55 10.22 14.62 -1.30
CA THR A 55 10.28 13.88 -0.03
C THR A 55 8.98 13.98 0.76
N THR A 56 8.29 15.13 0.71
CA THR A 56 7.00 15.32 1.37
C THR A 56 5.92 14.39 0.79
N ILE A 57 5.90 14.22 -0.53
CA ILE A 57 4.94 13.31 -1.19
C ILE A 57 5.26 11.86 -0.84
N LYS A 58 6.55 11.48 -0.83
CA LYS A 58 6.97 10.14 -0.39
C LYS A 58 6.50 9.84 1.04
N LEU A 59 6.67 10.79 1.96
CA LEU A 59 6.18 10.67 3.34
C LEU A 59 4.65 10.51 3.41
N ALA A 60 3.91 11.28 2.62
CA ALA A 60 2.45 11.18 2.56
C ALA A 60 2.00 9.80 2.04
N ILE A 61 2.70 9.24 1.05
CA ILE A 61 2.43 7.90 0.54
C ILE A 61 2.70 6.83 1.60
N TYR A 62 3.83 6.91 2.32
CA TYR A 62 4.09 5.98 3.43
C TYR A 62 3.00 6.06 4.51
N GLN A 63 2.65 7.27 4.96
CA GLN A 63 1.58 7.45 5.96
C GLN A 63 0.24 6.90 5.48
N PHE A 64 -0.05 7.04 4.18
CA PHE A 64 -1.26 6.50 3.58
C PHE A 64 -1.26 4.96 3.58
N ILE A 65 -0.14 4.33 3.22
CA ILE A 65 0.03 2.86 3.26
C ILE A 65 -0.22 2.34 4.68
N GLU A 66 0.42 2.94 5.69
CA GLU A 66 0.26 2.53 7.10
C GLU A 66 -1.21 2.62 7.55
N LYS A 67 -1.90 3.73 7.24
CA LYS A 67 -3.31 3.91 7.60
C LYS A 67 -4.22 2.92 6.89
N THR A 68 -3.96 2.65 5.61
CA THR A 68 -4.75 1.70 4.82
C THR A 68 -4.59 0.29 5.36
N ASN A 69 -3.37 -0.13 5.66
CA ASN A 69 -3.10 -1.45 6.24
C ASN A 69 -3.78 -1.62 7.61
N TYR A 70 -3.77 -0.57 8.44
CA TYR A 70 -4.47 -0.57 9.72
C TYR A 70 -5.98 -0.70 9.56
N LEU A 71 -6.59 0.04 8.62
CA LEU A 71 -8.03 -0.07 8.33
C LEU A 71 -8.41 -1.46 7.80
N LEU A 72 -7.59 -2.04 6.93
CA LEU A 72 -7.79 -3.40 6.43
C LEU A 72 -7.66 -4.44 7.56
N TYR A 73 -6.69 -4.27 8.46
CA TYR A 73 -6.56 -5.11 9.65
C TYR A 73 -7.82 -5.06 10.53
N LEU A 74 -8.34 -3.87 10.81
CA LEU A 74 -9.58 -3.72 11.58
C LEU A 74 -10.76 -4.41 10.88
N SER A 75 -10.92 -4.20 9.57
CA SER A 75 -11.97 -4.85 8.79
C SER A 75 -11.86 -6.38 8.81
N TYR A 76 -10.65 -6.93 8.74
CA TYR A 76 -10.43 -8.38 8.81
C TYR A 76 -10.76 -8.93 10.22
N LYS A 77 -10.35 -8.22 11.28
CA LYS A 77 -10.63 -8.60 12.67
C LYS A 77 -12.10 -8.49 13.05
N GLU A 78 -12.87 -7.62 12.43
CA GLU A 78 -14.33 -7.57 12.65
C GLU A 78 -15.06 -8.78 12.02
N LEU A 79 -14.45 -9.42 11.02
CA LEU A 79 -15.02 -10.57 10.31
C LEU A 79 -14.60 -11.94 10.89
N HIS A 80 -13.56 -12.00 11.73
CA HIS A 80 -12.95 -13.23 12.26
C HIS A 80 -12.67 -13.13 13.78
#